data_AF-A0A7I7SR89-F1
#
_entry.id   AF-A0A7I7SR89-F1
#
_cell.length_a   1.000
_cell.length_b   1.000
_cell.length_c   1.000
_cell.angle_alpha   90.00
_cell.angle_beta   90.00
_cell.angle_gamma   90.00
#
_symmetry.space_group_name_H-M   'P 1'
#
loop_
_entity.id
_entity.type
_entity.pdbx_description
1 polymer ?
#
loop_
_entity_poly.entity_id
_entity_poly.type
_entity_poly.pdbx_seq_one_letter_code
_entity_poly.pdbx_strand_id
1 'polypeptide(L)' 'MLITTSTRDDRVHPGHARKMTAALEEAGHPVWYYENIEGGHAGAADNAQTAFKSALSYSFLHHMLG' A
#
# COMPACT_ATOMS: atom_id res chain seq x y z
N MET A 1 -0.61 10.52 -2.98
CA MET A 1 0.42 9.44 -2.99
C MET A 1 -0.23 8.13 -2.59
N LEU A 2 0.04 7.01 -3.27
CA LEU A 2 -0.40 5.68 -2.83
C LEU A 2 0.70 5.01 -1.98
N ILE A 3 0.37 4.60 -0.76
CA ILE A 3 1.21 3.81 0.13
C ILE A 3 0.59 2.41 0.27
N THR A 4 1.38 1.37 -0.02
CA THR A 4 0.96 -0.02 0.17
C THR A 4 1.91 -0.77 1.10
N THR A 5 1.39 -1.63 1.96
CA THR A 5 2.21 -2.50 2.83
C THR A 5 1.51 -3.84 3.10
N SER A 6 2.12 -4.70 3.92
CA SER A 6 1.48 -5.88 4.48
C SER A 6 1.62 -5.95 6.00
N THR A 7 0.55 -6.35 6.67
CA THR A 7 0.51 -6.60 8.12
C THR A 7 1.56 -7.65 8.52
N ARG A 8 1.86 -8.61 7.64
CA ARG A 8 2.77 -9.74 7.90
C ARG A 8 4.18 -9.54 7.32
N ASP A 9 4.52 -8.34 6.88
CA ASP A 9 5.90 -8.05 6.47
C ASP A 9 6.83 -8.09 7.70
N ASP A 10 7.64 -9.14 7.76
CA ASP A 10 8.64 -9.39 8.80
C ASP A 10 10.03 -8.82 8.45
N ARG A 11 10.22 -8.29 7.24
CA ARG A 11 11.45 -7.65 6.78
C ARG A 11 11.40 -6.14 6.93
N VAL A 12 10.28 -5.54 6.56
CA VAL A 12 10.02 -4.10 6.71
C VAL A 12 8.69 -3.91 7.42
N HIS A 13 8.74 -3.67 8.73
CA HIS A 13 7.56 -3.61 9.58
C HIS A 13 6.50 -2.59 9.05
N PRO A 14 5.20 -2.93 9.00
CA PRO A 14 4.14 -2.09 8.45
C PRO A 14 3.96 -0.77 9.20
N GLY A 15 4.46 -0.69 10.43
CA GLY A 15 4.52 0.54 11.22
C GLY A 15 5.20 1.71 10.51
N HIS A 16 6.13 1.48 9.57
CA HIS A 16 6.71 2.55 8.75
C HIS A 16 5.66 3.19 7.84
N ALA A 17 4.90 2.35 7.12
CA ALA A 17 3.86 2.82 6.20
C ALA A 17 2.74 3.52 6.96
N ARG A 18 2.26 2.94 8.07
CA ARG A 18 1.23 3.56 8.93
C ARG A 18 1.64 4.93 9.45
N LYS A 19 2.87 5.07 9.95
CA LYS A 19 3.39 6.35 10.46
C LYS A 19 3.56 7.40 9.35
N MET A 20 4.05 6.99 8.18
CA MET A 20 4.19 7.89 7.03
C MET A 20 2.82 8.38 6.54
N THR A 21 1.82 7.49 6.45
CA THR A 21 0.44 7.89 6.10
C THR A 21 -0.08 8.92 7.08
N ALA A 22 0.00 8.67 8.39
CA ALA A 22 -0.46 9.60 9.41
C ALA A 22 0.25 10.96 9.33
N ALA A 23 1.57 10.97 9.11
CA ALA A 23 2.33 12.21 8.95
C ALA A 23 1.93 13.01 7.70
N LEU A 24 1.63 12.32 6.58
CA LEU A 24 1.12 12.97 5.37
C LEU A 24 -0.27 13.55 5.56
N GLU A 25 -1.15 12.82 6.24
CA GLU A 25 -2.50 13.29 6.60
C GLU A 25 -2.43 14.54 7.49
N GLU A 26 -1.59 14.51 8.53
CA GLU A 26 -1.36 15.65 9.44
C GLU A 26 -0.79 16.88 8.72
N ALA A 27 0.08 16.66 7.73
CA ALA A 27 0.62 17.72 6.87
C ALA A 27 -0.39 18.23 5.81
N GLY A 28 -1.60 17.68 5.75
CA GLY A 28 -2.64 18.08 4.80
C GLY A 28 -2.41 17.57 3.37
N HIS A 29 -1.55 16.56 3.17
CA HIS A 29 -1.30 15.97 1.87
C HIS A 29 -2.34 14.90 1.51
N PRO A 30 -2.81 14.84 0.25
CA PRO A 30 -3.66 13.75 -0.21
C PRO A 30 -2.86 12.45 -0.31
N VAL A 31 -3.18 11.50 0.56
CA VAL A 31 -2.57 10.17 0.63
C VAL A 31 -3.64 9.08 0.62
N TRP A 32 -3.33 7.98 -0.05
CA TRP A 32 -4.13 6.77 -0.09
C TRP A 32 -3.32 5.64 0.50
N TYR A 33 -3.96 4.80 1.32
CA TYR A 33 -3.31 3.72 2.04
C TYR A 33 -4.00 2.40 1.80
N TYR A 34 -3.22 1.35 1.52
CA TYR A 34 -3.70 -0.02 1.44
C TYR A 34 -2.75 -0.96 2.18
N GLU A 35 -3.28 -1.71 3.13
CA GLU A 35 -2.54 -2.71 3.88
C GLU A 35 -3.15 -4.09 3.63
N ASN A 36 -2.37 -4.97 3.01
CA ASN A 36 -2.78 -6.37 2.90
C ASN A 36 -2.65 -7.04 4.28
N ILE A 37 -3.62 -7.85 4.66
CA ILE A 37 -3.60 -8.61 5.92
C ILE A 37 -2.84 -9.94 5.79
N GLU A 38 -2.56 -10.34 4.55
CA GLU A 38 -1.86 -11.56 4.18
C GLU A 38 -0.62 -11.26 3.32
N GLY A 39 0.25 -12.26 3.16
CA GLY A 39 1.51 -12.14 2.43
C GLY A 39 2.61 -11.42 3.23
N GLY A 40 3.87 -11.84 3.09
CA GLY A 40 5.00 -11.25 3.81
C GLY A 40 5.55 -10.00 3.11
N HIS A 41 6.87 -9.90 2.98
CA HIS A 41 7.53 -8.76 2.34
C HIS A 41 7.16 -8.51 0.86
N ALA A 42 6.86 -9.56 0.10
CA ALA A 42 6.32 -9.40 -1.26
C ALA A 42 4.89 -8.79 -1.27
N GLY A 43 4.24 -8.83 -0.10
CA GLY A 43 2.93 -8.23 0.19
C GLY A 43 1.74 -8.89 -0.49
N ALA A 44 1.90 -10.06 -1.13
CA ALA A 44 0.82 -10.91 -1.63
C ALA A 44 1.10 -12.36 -1.20
N ALA A 45 0.05 -13.11 -0.86
CA ALA A 45 0.14 -14.52 -0.50
C ALA A 45 -0.16 -15.46 -1.69
N ASP A 46 -0.90 -14.98 -2.69
CA ASP A 46 -1.29 -15.75 -3.87
C ASP A 46 -1.36 -14.89 -5.15
N ASN A 47 -1.71 -15.55 -6.26
CA ASN A 47 -1.81 -14.91 -7.57
C ASN A 47 -3.00 -13.94 -7.66
N ALA A 48 -4.09 -14.19 -6.94
CA ALA A 48 -5.25 -13.30 -6.95
C ALA A 48 -4.93 -11.98 -6.27
N GLN A 49 -4.23 -12.02 -5.13
CA GLN A 49 -3.73 -10.83 -4.43
C GLN A 49 -2.67 -10.10 -5.25
N THR A 50 -1.81 -10.84 -5.95
CA THR A 50 -0.84 -10.23 -6.87
C THR A 50 -1.56 -9.44 -7.97
N ALA A 51 -2.55 -10.05 -8.63
CA ALA A 51 -3.35 -9.40 -9.66
C ALA A 51 -4.12 -8.19 -9.11
N PHE A 52 -4.73 -8.32 -7.93
CA PHE A 52 -5.44 -7.22 -7.27
C PHE A 52 -4.51 -6.04 -6.98
N LYS A 53 -3.32 -6.28 -6.41
CA LYS A 53 -2.35 -5.22 -6.13
C LYS A 53 -1.88 -4.53 -7.40
N SER A 54 -1.59 -5.28 -8.46
CA SER A 54 -1.26 -4.68 -9.76
C SER A 54 -2.40 -3.81 -10.28
N ALA A 55 -3.63 -4.32 -10.28
CA ALA A 55 -4.80 -3.56 -10.72
C ALA A 55 -5.01 -2.29 -9.88
N LEU A 56 -4.84 -2.36 -8.57
CA LEU A 56 -4.90 -1.21 -7.66
C LEU A 56 -3.86 -0.15 -8.03
N SER A 57 -2.59 -0.54 -8.19
CA SER A 57 -1.51 0.39 -8.54
C SER A 57 -1.74 1.05 -9.90
N TYR A 58 -2.11 0.28 -10.92
CA TYR A 58 -2.39 0.84 -12.25
C TYR A 58 -3.63 1.72 -12.27
N SER A 59 -4.69 1.34 -11.56
CA SER A 59 -5.91 2.16 -11.46
C SER A 59 -5.63 3.49 -10.77
N PHE A 60 -4.81 3.47 -9.70
CA PHE A 60 -4.36 4.69 -9.04
C PHE A 60 -3.57 5.60 -9.99
N LEU A 61 -2.59 5.04 -10.71
CA LEU A 61 -1.81 5.81 -11.68
C LEU A 61 -2.69 6.43 -12.77
N HIS A 62 -3.60 5.64 -13.35
CA HIS A 62 -4.52 6.13 -14.36
C HIS A 62 -5.42 7.26 -13.84
N HIS A 63 -5.95 7.13 -12.63
CA HIS A 63 -6.78 8.18 -12.03
C HIS A 63 -6.00 9.48 -11.74
N MET A 64 -4.72 9.36 -11.36
CA MET A 64 -3.90 10.50 -10.97
C MET A 64 -3.20 11.19 -12.15
N LEU A 65 -2.94 10.47 -13.25
CA LEU A 65 -2.12 10.94 -14.37
C LEU A 65 -2.89 11.10 -15.69
N GLY A 66 -4.05 10.42 -15.85
CA GLY A 66 -4.81 10.36 -17.10
C GLY A 66 -4.33 9.27 -18.04
#